data_AF-A0A1I7V2T5-F1
#
_entry.id   AF-A0A1I7V2T5-F1
#
_cell.length_a   1.000
_cell.length_b   1.000
_cell.length_c   1.000
_cell.angle_alpha   90.00
_cell.angle_beta   90.00
_cell.angle_gamma   90.00
#
_symmetry.space_group_name_H-M   'P 1'
#
loop_
_entity.id
_entity.type
_entity.pdbx_description
1 polymer ?
#
loop_
_entity_poly.entity_id
_entity_poly.type
_entity_poly.pdbx_seq_one_letter_code
_entity_poly.pdbx_strand_id
1 'polypeptide(L)'
;MFKYIHVIINNAGIMGVPFELSVDGIEMHFATNVFGHYVVVERLLPLLLKTDRPDFKSRVIVVSSGLYKNAETIPQVSKILGQKTYEYNPKQAYAFSKLANCLYTVALAKMLEPHNVGVYCVRPGFVNGTELGRETHWILRALAAPIIWFIAKSLEQGCETLVYLAETPGDQLKTGAMYYEKKEEPYNEMVDITAIRQVWAILRHLEDTVWKRNSQMTDEQRDHGERVREILEESLIV
;
A
#
# COMPACT_ATOMS: atom_id res chain seq x y z
N MET A 1 14.37 -0.01 21.61
CA MET A 1 13.53 0.54 20.52
C MET A 1 14.41 1.43 19.64
N PHE A 2 14.24 1.42 18.32
CA PHE A 2 15.02 2.25 17.40
C PHE A 2 14.72 3.74 17.60
N LYS A 3 15.73 4.62 17.43
CA LYS A 3 15.57 6.07 17.62
C LYS A 3 15.03 6.80 16.39
N TYR A 4 15.23 6.21 15.22
CA TYR A 4 14.81 6.71 13.90
C TYR A 4 14.62 5.51 12.96
N ILE A 5 13.90 5.74 11.87
CA ILE A 5 13.71 4.80 10.77
C ILE A 5 14.02 5.54 9.48
N HIS A 6 14.79 4.96 8.58
CA HIS A 6 15.13 5.59 7.29
C HIS A 6 14.16 5.18 6.16
N VAL A 7 13.72 3.93 6.18
CA VAL A 7 12.93 3.31 5.11
C VAL A 7 11.83 2.48 5.73
N ILE A 8 10.59 2.69 5.27
CA ILE A 8 9.44 1.83 5.55
C ILE A 8 9.05 1.15 4.24
N ILE A 9 8.96 -0.19 4.24
CA ILE A 9 8.55 -0.96 3.06
C ILE A 9 7.25 -1.71 3.36
N ASN A 10 6.18 -1.23 2.75
CA ASN A 10 4.85 -1.84 2.79
C ASN A 10 4.77 -2.96 1.74
N ASN A 11 5.39 -4.10 2.04
CA ASN A 11 5.50 -5.25 1.13
C ASN A 11 4.44 -6.34 1.35
N ALA A 12 3.91 -6.48 2.57
CA ALA A 12 3.03 -7.58 2.91
C ALA A 12 1.77 -7.60 2.02
N GLY A 13 1.29 -8.79 1.68
CA GLY A 13 0.02 -8.87 0.97
C GLY A 13 -0.51 -10.26 0.74
N ILE A 14 -1.82 -10.32 0.50
CA ILE A 14 -2.58 -11.50 0.14
C ILE A 14 -3.30 -11.28 -1.19
N MET A 15 -3.65 -12.37 -1.86
CA MET A 15 -4.32 -12.35 -3.15
C MET A 15 -5.27 -13.53 -3.29
N GLY A 16 -6.48 -13.27 -3.79
CA GLY A 16 -7.42 -14.31 -4.21
C GLY A 16 -8.07 -15.07 -3.07
N VAL A 17 -8.03 -14.57 -1.83
CA VAL A 17 -8.70 -15.21 -0.69
C VAL A 17 -10.23 -15.07 -0.80
N PRO A 18 -11.03 -15.99 -0.24
CA PRO A 18 -12.47 -15.84 -0.16
C PRO A 18 -12.86 -14.59 0.66
N PHE A 19 -14.14 -14.19 0.58
CA PHE A 19 -14.63 -13.07 1.37
C PHE A 19 -14.52 -13.38 2.86
N GLU A 20 -13.66 -12.63 3.54
CA GLU A 20 -13.45 -12.69 4.97
C GLU A 20 -13.24 -11.28 5.51
N LEU A 21 -13.55 -11.10 6.79
CA LEU A 21 -13.29 -9.87 7.50
C LEU A 21 -12.13 -10.07 8.47
N SER A 22 -11.28 -9.06 8.57
CA SER A 22 -10.28 -8.98 9.64
C SER A 22 -10.95 -8.86 11.00
N VAL A 23 -10.14 -8.94 12.07
CA VAL A 23 -10.59 -8.69 13.45
C VAL A 23 -11.24 -7.32 13.65
N ASP A 24 -10.91 -6.36 12.78
CA ASP A 24 -11.45 -5.00 12.78
C ASP A 24 -12.75 -4.85 11.96
N GLY A 25 -13.20 -5.93 11.30
CA GLY A 25 -14.38 -5.92 10.44
C GLY A 25 -14.14 -5.31 9.06
N ILE A 26 -12.89 -5.36 8.55
CA ILE A 26 -12.50 -4.83 7.24
C ILE A 26 -12.26 -6.00 6.28
N GLU A 27 -12.71 -5.89 5.03
CA GLU A 27 -12.45 -6.88 3.97
C GLU A 27 -10.96 -7.24 3.91
N MET A 28 -10.66 -8.54 3.87
CA MET A 28 -9.32 -9.05 4.17
C MET A 28 -8.20 -8.53 3.26
N HIS A 29 -8.43 -8.35 1.95
CA HIS A 29 -7.40 -7.79 1.07
C HIS A 29 -7.14 -6.33 1.40
N PHE A 30 -8.20 -5.53 1.63
CA PHE A 30 -8.04 -4.13 1.99
C PHE A 30 -7.40 -3.97 3.37
N ALA A 31 -7.81 -4.78 4.35
CA ALA A 31 -7.23 -4.82 5.69
C ALA A 31 -5.72 -5.08 5.65
N THR A 32 -5.31 -6.13 4.92
CA THR A 32 -3.92 -6.59 4.89
C THR A 32 -3.04 -5.75 3.98
N ASN A 33 -3.47 -5.50 2.75
CA ASN A 33 -2.62 -4.92 1.71
C ASN A 33 -2.51 -3.40 1.80
N VAL A 34 -3.49 -2.74 2.45
CA VAL A 34 -3.68 -1.28 2.42
C VAL A 34 -3.82 -0.69 3.82
N PHE A 35 -4.87 -1.04 4.57
CA PHE A 35 -5.19 -0.36 5.83
C PHE A 35 -4.16 -0.64 6.92
N GLY A 36 -3.71 -1.89 7.08
CA GLY A 36 -2.64 -2.21 8.02
C GLY A 36 -1.33 -1.46 7.70
N HIS A 37 -0.99 -1.36 6.41
CA HIS A 37 0.16 -0.59 5.93
C HIS A 37 0.03 0.91 6.19
N TYR A 38 -1.16 1.48 5.96
CA TYR A 38 -1.50 2.86 6.27
C TYR A 38 -1.26 3.14 7.76
N VAL A 39 -1.80 2.30 8.65
CA VAL A 39 -1.61 2.43 10.10
C VAL A 39 -0.14 2.30 10.47
N VAL A 40 0.61 1.33 9.92
CA VAL A 40 2.04 1.17 10.20
C VAL A 40 2.83 2.43 9.83
N VAL A 41 2.59 3.00 8.65
CA VAL A 41 3.26 4.22 8.21
C VAL A 41 2.93 5.37 9.15
N GLU A 42 1.65 5.60 9.47
CA GLU A 42 1.25 6.66 10.38
C GLU A 42 1.91 6.51 11.76
N ARG A 43 1.89 5.32 12.35
CA ARG A 43 2.48 5.10 13.68
C ARG A 43 3.99 5.27 13.69
N LEU A 44 4.67 4.98 12.59
CA LEU A 44 6.12 5.10 12.47
C LEU A 44 6.58 6.43 11.89
N LEU A 45 5.67 7.27 11.38
CA LEU A 45 6.01 8.53 10.72
C LEU A 45 6.88 9.44 11.60
N PRO A 46 6.63 9.61 12.91
CA PRO A 46 7.50 10.43 13.75
C PRO A 46 8.94 9.90 13.90
N LEU A 47 9.17 8.59 13.71
CA LEU A 47 10.53 8.03 13.65
C LEU A 47 11.17 8.21 12.27
N LEU A 48 10.35 8.23 11.20
CA LEU A 48 10.79 8.48 9.84
C LEU A 48 11.28 9.94 9.67
N LEU A 49 10.54 10.88 10.25
CA LEU A 49 10.83 12.32 10.25
C LEU A 49 12.08 12.70 11.04
N LYS A 50 12.54 11.83 11.96
CA LYS A 50 13.79 12.01 12.70
C LYS A 50 15.05 11.67 11.90
N THR A 51 14.89 11.24 10.64
CA THR A 51 16.04 11.02 9.76
C THR A 51 16.72 12.35 9.46
N ASP A 52 17.94 12.51 9.98
CA ASP A 52 18.76 13.71 9.79
C ASP A 52 20.03 13.34 9.02
N ARG A 53 19.87 13.12 7.70
CA ARG A 53 20.92 12.68 6.77
C ARG A 53 20.86 13.55 5.50
N PRO A 54 21.88 14.35 5.20
CA PRO A 54 21.86 15.20 4.00
C PRO A 54 22.00 14.41 2.70
N ASP A 55 22.59 13.21 2.75
CA ASP A 55 22.80 12.29 1.63
C ASP A 55 21.63 11.32 1.42
N PHE A 56 20.68 11.27 2.35
CA PHE A 56 19.62 10.26 2.35
C PHE A 56 18.25 10.85 2.68
N LYS A 57 17.40 10.90 1.67
CA LYS A 57 15.97 11.18 1.84
C LYS A 57 15.28 9.97 2.45
N SER A 58 14.70 10.12 3.65
CA SER A 58 13.88 9.06 4.26
C SER A 58 12.68 8.77 3.37
N ARG A 59 12.16 7.55 3.42
CA ARG A 59 11.14 7.14 2.44
C ARG A 59 10.19 6.05 2.87
N VAL A 60 9.02 6.06 2.24
CA VAL A 60 8.04 4.98 2.27
C VAL A 60 7.97 4.35 0.88
N ILE A 61 8.09 3.03 0.81
CA ILE A 61 7.96 2.26 -0.43
C ILE A 61 6.74 1.36 -0.31
N VAL A 62 5.79 1.51 -1.22
CA VAL A 62 4.52 0.77 -1.21
C VAL A 62 4.48 -0.23 -2.36
N VAL A 63 4.30 -1.51 -2.02
CA VAL A 63 4.23 -2.58 -3.03
C VAL A 63 2.81 -2.70 -3.58
N SER A 64 2.67 -2.36 -4.86
CA SER A 64 1.47 -2.59 -5.65
C SER A 64 1.67 -3.78 -6.60
N SER A 65 0.88 -3.88 -7.68
CA SER A 65 0.93 -4.93 -8.69
C SER A 65 0.36 -4.40 -9.99
N GLY A 66 0.86 -4.85 -11.15
CA GLY A 66 0.26 -4.49 -12.44
C GLY A 66 -1.24 -4.82 -12.57
N LEU A 67 -1.75 -5.72 -11.72
CA LEU A 67 -3.17 -6.04 -11.61
C LEU A 67 -4.04 -4.89 -11.05
N TYR A 68 -3.44 -3.80 -10.53
CA TYR A 68 -4.18 -2.59 -10.16
C TYR A 68 -4.99 -2.02 -11.34
N LYS A 69 -4.48 -2.21 -12.56
CA LYS A 69 -5.12 -1.76 -13.82
C LYS A 69 -6.43 -2.50 -14.12
N ASN A 70 -6.70 -3.62 -13.44
CA ASN A 70 -7.93 -4.39 -13.60
C ASN A 70 -9.05 -3.94 -12.64
N ALA A 71 -8.77 -2.98 -11.76
CA ALA A 71 -9.78 -2.44 -10.85
C ALA A 71 -10.81 -1.67 -11.68
N GLU A 72 -12.07 -2.13 -11.65
CA GLU A 72 -13.15 -1.52 -12.42
C GLU A 72 -13.68 -0.25 -11.75
N THR A 73 -13.77 -0.24 -10.42
CA THR A 73 -14.31 0.88 -9.64
C THR A 73 -13.69 0.94 -8.24
N ILE A 74 -13.83 2.09 -7.58
CA ILE A 74 -13.57 2.22 -6.13
C ILE A 74 -14.86 1.82 -5.39
N PRO A 75 -14.85 0.76 -4.57
CA PRO A 75 -16.02 0.34 -3.82
C PRO A 75 -16.40 1.36 -2.75
N GLN A 76 -17.68 1.37 -2.40
CA GLN A 76 -18.17 2.12 -1.24
C GLN A 76 -17.53 1.60 0.04
N VAL A 77 -17.27 2.50 1.00
CA VAL A 77 -16.65 2.16 2.29
C VAL A 77 -17.45 1.10 3.06
N SER A 78 -18.78 1.06 2.90
CA SER A 78 -19.62 0.06 3.57
C SER A 78 -19.35 -1.36 3.09
N LYS A 79 -19.01 -1.56 1.80
CA LYS A 79 -18.59 -2.86 1.27
C LYS A 79 -17.24 -3.28 1.86
N ILE A 80 -16.33 -2.32 2.05
CA ILE A 80 -15.04 -2.55 2.72
C ILE A 80 -15.26 -2.92 4.19
N LEU A 81 -16.27 -2.34 4.85
CA LEU A 81 -16.70 -2.69 6.22
C LEU A 81 -17.62 -3.92 6.29
N GLY A 82 -17.61 -4.76 5.25
CA GLY A 82 -18.26 -6.07 5.28
C GLY A 82 -19.78 -6.06 5.11
N GLN A 83 -20.38 -4.97 4.64
CA GLN A 83 -21.80 -4.97 4.28
C GLN A 83 -22.03 -6.00 3.17
N LYS A 84 -22.89 -7.00 3.45
CA LYS A 84 -23.11 -8.18 2.60
C LYS A 84 -23.36 -7.81 1.14
N THR A 85 -22.48 -8.28 0.26
CA THR A 85 -22.72 -8.35 -1.17
C THR A 85 -22.71 -9.82 -1.58
N TYR A 86 -23.79 -10.31 -2.21
CA TYR A 86 -23.91 -11.69 -2.67
C TYR A 86 -22.93 -12.04 -3.81
N GLU A 87 -22.16 -11.06 -4.32
CA GLU A 87 -21.22 -11.19 -5.43
C GLU A 87 -19.83 -10.68 -5.04
N TYR A 88 -19.15 -11.33 -4.11
CA TYR A 88 -17.74 -11.02 -3.84
C TYR A 88 -16.86 -11.58 -4.97
N ASN A 89 -16.03 -10.71 -5.55
CA ASN A 89 -15.04 -11.09 -6.55
C ASN A 89 -13.62 -10.88 -5.99
N PRO A 90 -12.89 -11.95 -5.60
CA PRO A 90 -11.55 -11.86 -5.04
C PRO A 90 -10.56 -11.15 -5.96
N LYS A 91 -10.71 -11.29 -7.28
CA LYS A 91 -9.83 -10.63 -8.25
C LYS A 91 -10.03 -9.12 -8.25
N GLN A 92 -11.28 -8.67 -8.20
CA GLN A 92 -11.59 -7.24 -8.10
C GLN A 92 -11.21 -6.66 -6.73
N ALA A 93 -11.42 -7.40 -5.63
CA ALA A 93 -10.96 -6.98 -4.31
C ALA A 93 -9.43 -6.79 -4.26
N TYR A 94 -8.69 -7.75 -4.81
CA TYR A 94 -7.24 -7.64 -4.93
C TYR A 94 -6.81 -6.48 -5.83
N ALA A 95 -7.39 -6.36 -7.04
CA ALA A 95 -7.09 -5.28 -7.97
C ALA A 95 -7.33 -3.91 -7.34
N PHE A 96 -8.47 -3.73 -6.65
CA PHE A 96 -8.76 -2.52 -5.89
C PHE A 96 -7.75 -2.27 -4.77
N SER A 97 -7.35 -3.30 -4.01
CA SER A 97 -6.33 -3.13 -2.95
C SER A 97 -5.00 -2.61 -3.52
N LYS A 98 -4.63 -3.05 -4.73
CA LYS A 98 -3.40 -2.60 -5.40
C LYS A 98 -3.56 -1.22 -6.05
N LEU A 99 -4.75 -0.87 -6.52
CA LEU A 99 -5.07 0.50 -6.94
C LEU A 99 -5.03 1.47 -5.75
N ALA A 100 -5.58 1.07 -4.60
CA ALA A 100 -5.55 1.85 -3.37
C ALA A 100 -4.10 2.11 -2.90
N ASN A 101 -3.18 1.16 -3.05
CA ASN A 101 -1.75 1.40 -2.82
C ASN A 101 -1.16 2.49 -3.73
N CYS A 102 -1.53 2.51 -5.02
CA CYS A 102 -1.13 3.57 -5.95
C CYS A 102 -1.67 4.94 -5.51
N LEU A 103 -2.98 5.01 -5.24
CA LEU A 103 -3.67 6.24 -4.82
C LEU A 103 -3.13 6.77 -3.49
N TYR A 104 -2.91 5.88 -2.53
CA TYR A 104 -2.30 6.18 -1.24
C TYR A 104 -0.88 6.73 -1.38
N THR A 105 -0.07 6.14 -2.27
CA THR A 105 1.29 6.63 -2.55
C THR A 105 1.25 8.08 -3.02
N VAL A 106 0.37 8.41 -3.96
CA VAL A 106 0.28 9.79 -4.50
C VAL A 106 -0.24 10.76 -3.43
N ALA A 107 -1.26 10.39 -2.65
CA ALA A 107 -1.75 11.21 -1.53
C ALA A 107 -0.64 11.50 -0.52
N LEU A 108 0.01 10.44 -0.02
CA LEU A 108 1.05 10.55 0.99
C LEU A 108 2.26 11.33 0.49
N ALA A 109 2.64 11.17 -0.79
CA ALA A 109 3.71 11.95 -1.40
C ALA A 109 3.47 13.45 -1.33
N LYS A 110 2.22 13.90 -1.60
CA LYS A 110 1.84 15.31 -1.51
C LYS A 110 1.91 15.82 -0.07
N MET A 111 1.35 15.07 0.88
CA MET A 111 1.35 15.47 2.30
C MET A 111 2.75 15.48 2.92
N LEU A 112 3.66 14.64 2.44
CA LEU A 112 5.02 14.56 2.98
C LEU A 112 6.05 15.40 2.22
N GLU A 113 5.63 16.14 1.19
CA GLU A 113 6.50 17.06 0.45
C GLU A 113 7.20 18.09 1.37
N PRO A 114 6.50 18.77 2.32
CA PRO A 114 7.14 19.73 3.22
C PRO A 114 8.15 19.10 4.20
N HIS A 115 8.06 17.78 4.37
CA HIS A 115 8.84 17.03 5.36
C HIS A 115 10.09 16.35 4.78
N ASN A 116 10.37 16.59 3.49
CA ASN A 116 11.49 15.95 2.78
C ASN A 116 11.49 14.41 2.90
N VAL A 117 10.31 13.78 2.84
CA VAL A 117 10.19 12.31 2.79
C VAL A 117 9.78 11.89 1.38
N GLY A 118 10.46 10.89 0.81
CA GLY A 118 10.11 10.29 -0.47
C GLY A 118 9.02 9.24 -0.30
N VAL A 119 8.06 9.18 -1.21
CA VAL A 119 7.04 8.13 -1.22
C VAL A 119 7.01 7.52 -2.61
N TYR A 120 7.18 6.21 -2.71
CA TYR A 120 7.34 5.52 -4.00
C TYR A 120 6.45 4.28 -4.06
N CYS A 121 5.80 4.07 -5.20
CA CYS A 121 5.07 2.85 -5.47
C CYS A 121 5.93 1.93 -6.34
N VAL A 122 5.84 0.62 -6.14
CA VAL A 122 6.57 -0.36 -6.95
C VAL A 122 5.68 -1.53 -7.31
N ARG A 123 5.80 -2.03 -8.54
CA ARG A 123 5.32 -3.36 -8.90
C ARG A 123 6.52 -4.28 -9.17
N PRO A 124 6.65 -5.44 -8.48
CA PRO A 124 7.79 -6.33 -8.67
C PRO A 124 7.72 -7.13 -9.98
N GLY A 125 6.58 -7.11 -10.66
CA GLY A 125 6.30 -7.97 -11.82
C GLY A 125 5.71 -9.31 -11.38
N PHE A 126 5.75 -10.29 -12.26
CA PHE A 126 5.29 -11.64 -11.98
C PHE A 126 6.46 -12.44 -11.38
N VAL A 127 6.44 -12.68 -10.06
CA VAL A 127 7.55 -13.29 -9.31
C VAL A 127 7.19 -14.72 -8.91
N ASN A 128 8.05 -15.67 -9.29
CA ASN A 128 7.93 -17.07 -8.86
C ASN A 128 8.55 -17.26 -7.47
N GLY A 129 8.08 -18.27 -6.73
CA GLY A 129 8.56 -18.55 -5.38
C GLY A 129 7.90 -17.70 -4.28
N THR A 130 6.89 -16.89 -4.62
CA THR A 130 6.01 -16.26 -3.62
C THR A 130 4.81 -17.14 -3.30
N GLU A 131 4.29 -17.04 -2.08
CA GLU A 131 3.04 -17.72 -1.71
C GLU A 131 1.78 -16.95 -2.12
N LEU A 132 1.90 -15.83 -2.84
CA LEU A 132 0.76 -15.00 -3.25
C LEU A 132 -0.26 -15.79 -4.09
N GLY A 133 0.21 -16.73 -4.92
CA GLY A 133 -0.65 -17.57 -5.76
C GLY A 133 -1.22 -18.81 -5.07
N ARG A 134 -1.08 -18.97 -3.74
CA ARG A 134 -1.43 -20.23 -3.04
C ARG A 134 -2.89 -20.63 -3.16
N GLU A 135 -3.80 -19.65 -3.23
CA GLU A 135 -5.24 -19.86 -3.40
C GLU A 135 -5.64 -20.21 -4.85
N THR A 136 -4.69 -20.18 -5.80
CA THR A 136 -4.96 -20.62 -7.18
C THR A 136 -5.05 -22.14 -7.21
N HIS A 137 -6.11 -22.67 -7.82
CA HIS A 137 -6.35 -24.11 -7.94
C HIS A 137 -5.09 -24.86 -8.40
N TRP A 138 -4.68 -25.89 -7.67
CA TRP A 138 -3.40 -26.57 -7.85
C TRP A 138 -3.19 -27.13 -9.27
N ILE A 139 -4.27 -27.61 -9.92
CA ILE A 139 -4.23 -28.08 -11.32
C ILE A 139 -3.85 -26.93 -12.27
N LEU A 140 -4.43 -25.75 -12.09
CA LEU A 140 -4.10 -24.59 -12.91
C LEU A 140 -2.65 -24.14 -12.66
N ARG A 141 -2.18 -24.20 -11.42
CA ARG A 141 -0.77 -23.94 -11.09
C ARG A 141 0.17 -24.95 -11.75
N ALA A 142 -0.18 -26.24 -11.74
CA ALA A 142 0.61 -27.30 -12.36
C ALA A 142 0.66 -27.16 -13.88
N LEU A 143 -0.48 -26.89 -14.52
CA LEU A 143 -0.55 -26.67 -15.97
C LEU A 143 0.15 -25.38 -16.41
N ALA A 144 0.10 -24.34 -15.59
CA ALA A 144 0.80 -23.09 -15.86
C ALA A 144 2.29 -23.14 -15.48
N ALA A 145 2.77 -24.15 -14.75
CA ALA A 145 4.13 -24.20 -14.22
C ALA A 145 5.23 -24.02 -15.27
N PRO A 146 5.16 -24.62 -16.48
CA PRO A 146 6.16 -24.40 -17.52
C PRO A 146 6.16 -22.95 -18.02
N ILE A 147 4.97 -22.37 -18.19
CA ILE A 147 4.80 -20.98 -18.61
C ILE A 147 5.34 -20.04 -17.52
N ILE A 148 4.95 -20.27 -16.27
CA ILE A 148 5.40 -19.51 -15.09
C ILE A 148 6.93 -19.56 -15.00
N TRP A 149 7.55 -20.72 -15.16
CA TRP A 149 9.01 -20.84 -15.13
C TRP A 149 9.69 -20.01 -16.22
N PHE A 150 9.10 -19.91 -17.41
CA PHE A 150 9.64 -19.11 -18.52
C PHE A 150 9.42 -17.60 -18.37
N ILE A 151 8.32 -17.15 -17.76
CA ILE A 151 7.94 -15.72 -17.73
C ILE A 151 8.15 -15.05 -16.37
N ALA A 152 8.27 -15.84 -15.30
CA ALA A 152 8.32 -15.30 -13.95
C ALA A 152 9.74 -14.97 -13.52
N LYS A 153 9.86 -13.87 -12.80
CA LYS A 153 11.08 -13.40 -12.17
C LYS A 153 11.45 -14.29 -10.99
N SER A 154 12.74 -14.43 -10.72
CA SER A 154 13.22 -14.98 -9.44
C SER A 154 12.89 -14.03 -8.28
N LEU A 155 13.05 -14.50 -7.04
CA LEU A 155 12.84 -13.64 -5.85
C LEU A 155 13.82 -12.46 -5.83
N GLU A 156 15.07 -12.69 -6.22
CA GLU A 156 16.11 -11.66 -6.33
C GLU A 156 15.71 -10.61 -7.38
N GLN A 157 15.28 -11.05 -8.56
CA GLN A 157 14.78 -10.15 -9.61
C GLN A 157 13.51 -9.40 -9.17
N GLY A 158 12.67 -10.04 -8.35
CA GLY A 158 11.46 -9.45 -7.79
C GLY A 158 11.75 -8.33 -6.78
N CYS A 159 12.85 -8.42 -6.03
CA CYS A 159 13.24 -7.40 -5.06
C CYS A 159 14.18 -6.32 -5.64
N GLU A 160 14.75 -6.50 -6.84
CA GLU A 160 15.67 -5.53 -7.45
C GLU A 160 15.14 -4.09 -7.46
N THR A 161 13.88 -3.88 -7.88
CA THR A 161 13.31 -2.52 -7.93
C THR A 161 13.02 -1.98 -6.53
N LEU A 162 12.68 -2.85 -5.58
CA LEU A 162 12.49 -2.49 -4.18
C LEU A 162 13.81 -2.01 -3.55
N VAL A 163 14.90 -2.75 -3.75
CA VAL A 163 16.23 -2.40 -3.26
C VAL A 163 16.73 -1.13 -3.94
N TYR A 164 16.56 -1.01 -5.26
CA TYR A 164 16.87 0.23 -5.99
C TYR A 164 16.17 1.44 -5.36
N LEU A 165 14.86 1.37 -5.11
CA LEU A 165 14.14 2.47 -4.46
C LEU A 165 14.58 2.72 -3.02
N ALA A 166 15.07 1.71 -2.31
CA ALA A 166 15.56 1.87 -0.94
C ALA A 166 16.93 2.56 -0.89
N GLU A 167 17.78 2.35 -1.89
CA GLU A 167 19.19 2.76 -1.89
C GLU A 167 19.47 4.01 -2.73
N THR A 168 18.72 4.22 -3.83
CA THR A 168 18.99 5.33 -4.76
C THR A 168 18.81 6.70 -4.08
N PRO A 169 19.71 7.67 -4.29
CA PRO A 169 19.53 9.03 -3.81
C PRO A 169 18.18 9.63 -4.19
N GLY A 170 17.54 10.33 -3.26
CA GLY A 170 16.15 10.78 -3.42
C GLY A 170 15.94 11.83 -4.50
N ASP A 171 17.00 12.53 -4.92
CA ASP A 171 17.03 13.50 -6.03
C ASP A 171 16.98 12.83 -7.41
N GLN A 172 17.33 11.54 -7.49
CA GLN A 172 17.23 10.73 -8.70
C GLN A 172 15.87 10.02 -8.83
N LEU A 173 14.99 10.17 -7.85
CA LEU A 173 13.68 9.52 -7.80
C LEU A 173 12.56 10.55 -7.72
N LYS A 174 11.47 10.27 -8.42
CA LYS A 174 10.26 11.09 -8.40
C LYS A 174 9.31 10.57 -7.32
N THR A 175 9.08 11.38 -6.30
CA THR A 175 8.09 11.08 -5.25
C THR A 175 6.68 11.00 -5.86
N GLY A 176 5.85 10.12 -5.33
CA GLY A 176 4.51 9.80 -5.82
C GLY A 176 4.48 8.87 -7.04
N ALA A 177 5.61 8.59 -7.70
CA ALA A 177 5.65 7.77 -8.91
C ALA A 177 5.61 6.25 -8.64
N MET A 178 5.15 5.50 -9.65
CA MET A 178 5.29 4.05 -9.71
C MET A 178 6.60 3.68 -10.42
N TYR A 179 7.25 2.62 -9.96
CA TYR A 179 8.43 2.06 -10.58
C TYR A 179 8.26 0.58 -10.95
N TYR A 180 8.85 0.23 -12.09
CA TYR A 180 9.02 -1.14 -12.57
C TYR A 180 10.38 -1.27 -13.25
N GLU A 181 11.14 -2.31 -12.91
CA GLU A 181 12.47 -2.54 -13.51
C GLU A 181 13.39 -1.32 -13.41
N LYS A 182 13.36 -0.66 -12.23
CA LYS A 182 14.19 0.52 -11.93
C LYS A 182 13.89 1.73 -12.83
N LYS A 183 12.72 1.76 -13.47
CA LYS A 183 12.24 2.88 -14.30
C LYS A 183 10.87 3.33 -13.83
N GLU A 184 10.60 4.62 -14.02
CA GLU A 184 9.26 5.18 -13.80
C GLU A 184 8.26 4.53 -14.76
N GLU A 185 7.11 4.12 -14.22
CA GLU A 185 5.96 3.66 -14.97
C GLU A 185 4.80 4.65 -14.77
N PRO A 186 4.16 5.12 -15.84
CA PRO A 186 2.97 5.94 -15.71
C PRO A 186 1.80 5.15 -15.09
N TYR A 187 1.06 5.79 -14.20
CA TYR A 187 -0.22 5.26 -13.75
C TYR A 187 -1.26 5.24 -14.89
N ASN A 188 -2.35 4.51 -14.68
CA ASN A 188 -3.51 4.60 -15.58
C ASN A 188 -4.44 5.74 -15.13
N GLU A 189 -5.48 5.97 -15.90
CA GLU A 189 -6.49 7.01 -15.71
C GLU A 189 -7.23 6.93 -14.36
N MET A 190 -7.29 5.75 -13.72
CA MET A 190 -7.93 5.57 -12.41
C MET A 190 -7.14 6.25 -11.27
N VAL A 191 -5.89 6.63 -11.50
CA VAL A 191 -5.07 7.38 -10.53
C VAL A 191 -5.24 8.88 -10.80
N ASP A 192 -6.43 9.38 -10.51
CA ASP A 192 -6.79 10.79 -10.60
C ASP A 192 -7.03 11.44 -9.23
N ILE A 193 -7.16 12.76 -9.20
CA ILE A 193 -7.32 13.52 -7.96
C ILE A 193 -8.60 13.16 -7.17
N THR A 194 -9.67 12.78 -7.87
CA THR A 194 -10.94 12.38 -7.25
C THR A 194 -10.78 11.04 -6.54
N ALA A 195 -10.19 10.07 -7.24
CA ALA A 195 -9.88 8.75 -6.71
C ALA A 195 -8.90 8.82 -5.52
N ILE A 196 -7.90 9.69 -5.60
CA ILE A 196 -6.91 9.91 -4.53
C ILE A 196 -7.62 10.39 -3.25
N ARG A 197 -8.48 11.42 -3.37
CA ARG A 197 -9.27 11.92 -2.23
C ARG A 197 -10.24 10.90 -1.69
N GLN A 198 -10.88 10.12 -2.57
CA GLN A 198 -11.82 9.07 -2.16
C GLN A 198 -11.13 7.97 -1.34
N VAL A 199 -9.98 7.46 -1.79
CA VAL A 199 -9.24 6.44 -1.03
C VAL A 199 -8.71 7.00 0.27
N TRP A 200 -8.23 8.24 0.30
CA TRP A 200 -7.82 8.87 1.55
C TRP A 200 -8.99 8.94 2.54
N ALA A 201 -10.15 9.44 2.12
CA ALA A 201 -11.35 9.51 2.96
C ALA A 201 -11.80 8.14 3.47
N ILE A 202 -11.66 7.08 2.66
CA ILE A 202 -11.90 5.70 3.10
C ILE A 202 -10.95 5.33 4.24
N LEU A 203 -9.64 5.55 4.08
CA LEU A 203 -8.64 5.23 5.11
C LEU A 203 -8.91 5.96 6.42
N ARG A 204 -9.21 7.26 6.36
CA ARG A 204 -9.59 8.09 7.53
C ARG A 204 -10.84 7.55 8.22
N HIS A 205 -11.87 7.22 7.44
CA HIS A 205 -13.11 6.66 7.98
C HIS A 205 -12.89 5.30 8.66
N LEU A 206 -12.06 4.44 8.07
CA LEU A 206 -11.70 3.16 8.68
C LEU A 206 -10.90 3.38 9.96
N GLU A 207 -9.95 4.32 9.97
CA GLU A 207 -9.18 4.64 11.16
C GLU A 207 -10.09 5.09 12.31
N ASP A 208 -10.98 6.06 12.07
CA ASP A 208 -11.95 6.54 13.06
C ASP A 208 -12.84 5.40 13.57
N THR A 209 -13.26 4.52 12.67
CA THR A 209 -14.10 3.37 13.02
C THR A 209 -13.35 2.39 13.94
N VAL A 210 -12.10 2.07 13.60
CA VAL A 210 -11.25 1.17 14.41
C VAL A 210 -10.91 1.80 15.75
N TRP A 211 -10.57 3.08 15.79
CA TRP A 211 -10.28 3.80 17.04
C TRP A 211 -11.47 3.85 18.00
N LYS A 212 -12.69 4.03 17.46
CA LYS A 212 -13.93 3.99 18.25
C LYS A 212 -14.23 2.61 18.80
N ARG A 213 -13.94 1.55 18.02
CA ARG A 213 -14.16 0.16 18.42
C ARG A 213 -13.09 -0.37 19.37
N ASN A 214 -11.87 0.19 19.32
CA ASN A 214 -10.76 -0.26 20.14
C ASN A 214 -10.84 0.30 21.57
N SER A 215 -11.46 -0.47 22.46
CA SER A 215 -11.57 -0.17 23.90
C SER A 215 -10.26 -0.33 24.67
N GLN A 216 -9.23 -0.93 24.07
CA GLN A 216 -7.93 -1.19 24.71
C GLN A 216 -6.87 -0.13 24.35
N MET A 217 -7.19 0.80 23.44
CA MET A 217 -6.25 1.83 23.00
C MET A 217 -6.02 2.86 24.11
N THR A 218 -4.76 3.04 24.51
CA THR A 218 -4.38 4.00 25.56
C THR A 218 -4.50 5.44 25.09
N ASP A 219 -4.59 6.38 26.03
CA ASP A 219 -4.62 7.82 25.69
C ASP A 219 -3.35 8.27 24.97
N GLU A 220 -2.19 7.73 25.35
CA GLU A 220 -0.91 7.99 24.66
C GLU A 220 -0.94 7.53 23.20
N GLN A 221 -1.56 6.38 22.91
CA GLN A 221 -1.72 5.88 21.55
C GLN A 221 -2.69 6.75 20.73
N ARG A 222 -3.75 7.27 21.36
CA ARG A 222 -4.70 8.22 20.73
C ARG A 222 -4.00 9.53 20.39
N ASP A 223 -3.35 10.13 21.37
CA ASP A 223 -2.62 11.40 21.26
C ASP A 223 -1.47 11.32 20.23
N HIS A 224 -0.75 10.19 20.19
CA HIS A 224 0.22 9.93 19.11
C HIS A 224 -0.43 9.91 17.72
N GLY A 225 -1.62 9.34 17.60
CA GLY A 225 -2.37 9.33 16.34
C GLY A 225 -2.81 10.72 15.92
N GLU A 226 -3.38 11.51 16.82
CA GLU A 226 -3.82 12.88 16.53
C GLU A 226 -2.66 13.78 16.07
N ARG A 227 -1.49 13.70 16.72
CA ARG A 227 -0.29 14.41 16.24
C ARG A 227 0.14 14.01 14.84
N VAL A 228 0.00 12.74 14.47
CA VAL A 228 0.33 12.27 13.12
C VAL A 228 -0.68 12.80 12.10
N ARG A 229 -1.95 12.91 12.47
CA ARG A 229 -2.99 13.52 11.64
C ARG A 229 -2.71 14.99 11.34
N GLU A 230 -2.16 15.73 12.31
CA GLU A 230 -1.73 17.12 12.12
C GLU A 230 -0.57 17.26 11.12
N ILE A 231 0.34 16.28 11.08
CA ILE A 231 1.43 16.25 10.09
C ILE A 231 0.88 15.98 8.67
N LEU A 232 -0.13 15.11 8.56
CA LEU A 232 -0.73 14.71 7.30
C LEU A 232 -1.85 15.67 6.88
N GLU A 233 -1.47 16.89 6.51
CA GLU A 233 -2.41 17.94 6.11
C GLU A 233 -3.20 17.57 4.84
N GLU A 234 -4.45 17.15 5.01
CA GLU A 234 -5.31 16.68 3.91
C GLU A 234 -5.59 17.77 2.86
N SER A 235 -5.48 19.05 3.25
CA SER A 235 -5.56 20.19 2.35
C SER A 235 -4.43 20.25 1.32
N LEU A 236 -3.42 19.39 1.40
CA LEU A 236 -2.36 19.28 0.39
C LEU A 236 -2.75 18.32 -0.75
N ILE A 237 -3.84 17.55 -0.61
CA ILE A 237 -4.36 16.62 -1.63
C ILE A 237 -5.25 17.39 -2.65
N VAL A 238 -4.98 18.68 -2.87
CA VAL A 238 -5.73 19.50 -3.86
C VAL A 238 -5.35 19.16 -5.29
#